data_AF-A0A811JSV0-F1
#
_entry.id   AF-A0A811JSV0-F1
#
_cell.length_a   1.000
_cell.length_b   1.000
_cell.length_c   1.000
_cell.angle_alpha   90.00
_cell.angle_beta   90.00
_cell.angle_gamma   90.00
#
_symmetry.space_group_name_H-M   'P 1'
#
loop_
_entity.id
_entity.type
_entity.pdbx_description
1 polymer ?
#
loop_
_entity_poly.entity_id
_entity_poly.type
_entity_poly.pdbx_seq_one_letter_code
_entity_poly.pdbx_strand_id
1 'polypeptide(L)'
;MATRLPACVIDNGSGYTKLGYAGNTEPQMIMPSTIAVKDPRHQFGSKIGDLDFYIGDEALSPNAANYSVKYPIRHGIVEDWDLMEKYWSQCIFKYLRAEPEDHYFLLTEPPLNTPENREYTAEIMFESFNVPGLYIAVQAVLALAASWQSTTENNLTGLVIDSGDGVTHCIPVADGYVIGSCIKHIPIAGRDITYFIQHMLREREPNLPAEQSYEVAKTIKEQYCYVCPDIQKEFSKYDADLSTYMKQYTGVNNITKQPFTVDVGYEKFLGPEIFFHPEFANPDFTTSLSETVDSVIQQCPIDVRRNLYENIVLSGGSTMFNNFSKRLQRDVKRVSDQRLLLSEQLSGNRVKPKPIDVNVVSHRMQRYAVWFGGSMLASTPEFYQVAHTKQEYMEKGASICRHNPMSVEIPVRRYEKDTYFLTKNLQNKLCKSSRVPGSQNVALGGNVTVMDGVTIRGDLSAVEIGNFCFLEPGVVIRPAKKHFKNGVSYLSIKMGERVVVKENSVVAAVQVGSDVYIGKNVIVGQSSVIKDCCYIMDDSVLSPDTVVAPFSIVSGNPAKVIGQMPVNTSSLMTDLTKDLCYKFVPSTPGHL
;
A
#
# COMPACT_ATOMS: atom_id res chain seq x y z
N MET A 1 -4.48 27.96 19.41
CA MET A 1 -4.83 26.75 18.64
C MET A 1 -5.26 25.70 19.64
N ALA A 2 -6.53 25.27 19.62
CA ALA A 2 -6.95 24.17 20.47
C ALA A 2 -6.20 22.90 20.01
N THR A 3 -5.48 22.26 20.92
CA THR A 3 -4.77 21.00 20.67
C THR A 3 -5.81 19.93 20.33
N ARG A 4 -5.85 19.50 19.06
CA ARG A 4 -6.71 18.41 18.60
C ARG A 4 -6.31 17.11 19.32
N LEU A 5 -7.28 16.33 19.81
CA LEU A 5 -7.02 15.03 20.42
C LEU A 5 -6.43 14.05 19.36
N PRO A 6 -5.60 13.08 19.78
CA PRO A 6 -4.98 12.15 18.85
C PRO A 6 -6.04 11.30 18.15
N ALA A 7 -5.82 10.98 16.88
CA ALA A 7 -6.71 10.11 16.12
C ALA A 7 -6.72 8.67 16.69
N CYS A 8 -7.84 7.96 16.53
CA CYS A 8 -7.98 6.55 16.84
C CYS A 8 -7.51 5.71 15.66
N VAL A 9 -6.71 4.67 15.91
CA VAL A 9 -6.17 3.77 14.89
C VAL A 9 -6.64 2.35 15.19
N ILE A 10 -7.36 1.73 14.26
CA ILE A 10 -7.88 0.36 14.40
C ILE A 10 -7.47 -0.48 13.18
N ASP A 11 -6.57 -1.43 13.40
CA ASP A 11 -6.20 -2.48 12.44
C ASP A 11 -7.12 -3.69 12.59
N ASN A 12 -7.98 -3.91 11.60
CA ASN A 12 -8.98 -4.98 11.58
C ASN A 12 -8.40 -6.24 10.91
N GLY A 13 -7.84 -7.16 11.69
CA GLY A 13 -7.36 -8.45 11.19
C GLY A 13 -8.40 -9.57 11.35
N SER A 14 -8.28 -10.67 10.58
CA SER A 14 -9.20 -11.83 10.74
C SER A 14 -9.00 -12.62 12.03
N GLY A 15 -7.78 -12.61 12.57
CA GLY A 15 -7.48 -13.27 13.85
C GLY A 15 -7.51 -12.29 15.02
N TYR A 16 -6.92 -11.11 14.83
CA TYR A 16 -6.74 -10.10 15.88
C TYR A 16 -6.95 -8.69 15.37
N THR A 17 -7.68 -7.92 16.17
CA THR A 17 -7.77 -6.46 16.06
C THR A 17 -6.69 -5.84 16.92
N LYS A 18 -6.01 -4.82 16.37
CA LYS A 18 -5.13 -3.95 17.16
C LYS A 18 -5.70 -2.56 17.15
N LEU A 19 -5.83 -1.96 18.33
CA LEU A 19 -6.45 -0.65 18.48
C LEU A 19 -5.66 0.21 19.48
N GLY A 20 -5.66 1.51 19.23
CA GLY A 20 -5.08 2.50 20.13
C GLY A 20 -5.07 3.89 19.52
N TYR A 21 -4.49 4.86 20.22
CA TYR A 21 -4.33 6.22 19.72
C TYR A 21 -3.06 6.40 18.89
N ALA A 22 -3.15 7.24 17.86
CA ALA A 22 -2.03 7.72 17.06
C ALA A 22 -0.97 8.41 17.93
N GLY A 23 0.29 8.26 17.54
CA GLY A 23 1.47 8.78 18.24
C GLY A 23 2.12 7.77 19.17
N ASN A 24 1.39 6.72 19.55
CA ASN A 24 1.94 5.60 20.31
C ASN A 24 2.74 4.65 19.40
N THR A 25 3.79 4.06 19.95
CA THR A 25 4.63 3.07 19.23
C THR A 25 3.99 1.69 19.16
N GLU A 26 3.22 1.31 20.18
CA GLU A 26 2.54 0.02 20.25
C GLU A 26 1.03 0.23 20.41
N PRO A 27 0.19 -0.68 19.88
CA PRO A 27 -1.25 -0.63 20.11
C PRO A 27 -1.54 -0.78 21.61
N GLN A 28 -2.52 -0.02 22.09
CA GLN A 28 -2.96 -0.13 23.49
C GLN A 28 -3.64 -1.48 23.77
N MET A 29 -4.23 -2.07 22.74
CA MET A 29 -4.82 -3.39 22.82
C MET A 29 -4.61 -4.21 21.57
N ILE A 30 -4.33 -5.49 21.78
CA ILE A 30 -4.36 -6.53 20.75
C ILE A 30 -5.30 -7.60 21.29
N MET A 31 -6.43 -7.80 20.63
CA MET A 31 -7.44 -8.76 21.09
C MET A 31 -7.97 -9.60 19.92
N PRO A 32 -8.45 -10.82 20.17
CA PRO A 32 -9.07 -11.65 19.13
C PRO A 32 -10.22 -10.92 18.43
N SER A 33 -10.29 -11.02 17.11
CA SER A 33 -11.37 -10.45 16.28
C SER A 33 -12.65 -11.30 16.37
N THR A 34 -13.13 -11.48 17.60
CA THR A 34 -14.26 -12.35 17.94
C THR A 34 -15.31 -11.61 18.70
N ILE A 35 -16.56 -11.97 18.43
CA ILE A 35 -17.74 -11.49 19.16
C ILE A 35 -18.57 -12.70 19.61
N ALA A 36 -18.98 -12.71 20.88
CA ALA A 36 -19.86 -13.72 21.43
C ALA A 36 -21.25 -13.12 21.64
N VAL A 37 -22.24 -13.66 20.93
CA VAL A 37 -23.64 -13.19 20.92
C VAL A 37 -24.60 -14.28 21.38
N LYS A 38 -25.71 -13.92 22.03
CA LYS A 38 -26.78 -14.88 22.33
C LYS A 38 -27.51 -15.31 21.06
N ASP A 39 -27.96 -16.57 21.03
CA ASP A 39 -28.76 -17.09 19.92
C ASP A 39 -30.08 -16.29 19.82
N PRO A 40 -30.43 -15.75 18.63
CA PRO A 40 -31.66 -14.98 18.41
C PRO A 40 -32.92 -15.72 18.86
N ARG A 41 -32.93 -17.06 18.84
CA ARG A 41 -34.07 -17.88 19.29
C ARG A 41 -34.37 -17.78 20.78
N HIS A 42 -33.43 -17.25 21.58
CA HIS A 42 -33.58 -17.02 23.01
C HIS A 42 -33.84 -15.54 23.35
N GLN A 43 -33.93 -14.65 22.34
CA GLN A 43 -34.25 -13.24 22.55
C GLN A 43 -35.78 -13.00 22.45
N PHE A 44 -36.51 -13.35 23.50
CA PHE A 44 -37.89 -12.86 23.65
C PHE A 44 -37.89 -11.42 24.17
N GLY A 45 -38.10 -10.45 23.26
CA GLY A 45 -38.87 -9.24 23.57
C GLY A 45 -38.22 -8.10 24.38
N SER A 46 -36.90 -7.93 24.42
CA SER A 46 -36.30 -6.71 25.00
C SER A 46 -35.32 -6.01 24.05
N LYS A 47 -35.46 -4.68 23.88
CA LYS A 47 -34.51 -3.81 23.16
C LYS A 47 -33.09 -3.81 23.77
N ILE A 48 -32.92 -4.40 24.96
CA ILE A 48 -31.64 -4.50 25.69
C ILE A 48 -30.84 -5.74 25.24
N GLY A 49 -31.49 -6.73 24.61
CA GLY A 49 -30.82 -7.96 24.16
C GLY A 49 -29.73 -7.73 23.10
N ASP A 50 -29.78 -6.59 22.40
CA ASP A 50 -28.80 -6.24 21.36
C ASP A 50 -27.46 -5.74 21.92
N LEU A 51 -27.44 -5.31 23.19
CA LEU A 51 -26.26 -4.84 23.92
C LEU A 51 -25.56 -5.94 24.73
N ASP A 52 -26.16 -7.14 24.79
CA ASP A 52 -25.66 -8.27 25.56
C ASP A 52 -24.73 -9.15 24.70
N PHE A 53 -23.47 -8.70 24.57
CA PHE A 53 -22.41 -9.40 23.86
C PHE A 53 -21.03 -9.11 24.47
N TYR A 54 -20.09 -10.01 24.20
CA TYR A 54 -18.68 -9.86 24.57
C TYR A 54 -17.81 -9.84 23.31
N ILE A 55 -16.68 -9.12 23.34
CA ILE A 55 -15.70 -9.14 22.26
C ILE A 55 -14.29 -9.43 22.80
N GLY A 56 -13.37 -9.80 21.92
CA GLY A 56 -11.97 -10.05 22.29
C GLY A 56 -11.83 -11.28 23.19
N ASP A 57 -10.92 -11.23 24.15
CA ASP A 57 -10.65 -12.35 25.06
C ASP A 57 -11.87 -12.69 25.94
N GLU A 58 -12.70 -11.70 26.26
CA GLU A 58 -13.93 -11.93 27.03
C GLU A 58 -14.94 -12.81 26.26
N ALA A 59 -14.96 -12.71 24.94
CA ALA A 59 -15.79 -13.57 24.08
C ALA A 59 -15.36 -15.03 24.11
N LEU A 60 -14.11 -15.30 24.47
CA LEU A 60 -13.54 -16.65 24.61
C LEU A 60 -13.46 -17.11 26.08
N SER A 61 -13.86 -16.24 27.01
CA SER A 61 -13.80 -16.52 28.43
C SER A 61 -14.96 -17.41 28.91
N PRO A 62 -14.84 -18.06 30.08
CA PRO A 62 -15.94 -18.81 30.68
C PRO A 62 -17.22 -17.98 30.89
N ASN A 63 -17.12 -16.64 30.97
CA ASN A 63 -18.27 -15.76 31.11
C ASN A 63 -19.17 -15.76 29.86
N ALA A 64 -18.59 -16.06 28.69
CA ALA A 64 -19.30 -16.18 27.42
C ALA A 64 -19.73 -17.62 27.10
N ALA A 65 -19.65 -18.57 28.06
CA ALA A 65 -19.93 -19.99 27.80
C ALA A 65 -21.33 -20.27 27.23
N ASN A 66 -22.33 -19.44 27.53
CA ASN A 66 -23.69 -19.55 27.01
C ASN A 66 -23.94 -18.73 25.72
N TYR A 67 -22.88 -18.19 25.11
CA TYR A 67 -22.95 -17.34 23.91
C TYR A 67 -22.35 -18.10 22.72
N SER A 68 -22.82 -17.76 21.52
CA SER A 68 -22.24 -18.26 20.27
C SER A 68 -21.12 -17.35 19.83
N VAL A 69 -19.89 -17.88 19.80
CA VAL A 69 -18.71 -17.17 19.30
C VAL A 69 -18.76 -17.08 17.77
N LYS A 70 -18.60 -15.87 17.25
CA LYS A 70 -18.61 -15.51 15.83
C LYS A 70 -17.36 -14.71 15.48
N TYR A 71 -17.00 -14.76 14.21
CA TYR A 71 -15.85 -14.07 13.63
C TYR A 71 -16.36 -13.21 12.47
N PRO A 72 -16.54 -11.89 12.66
CA PRO A 72 -17.14 -11.02 11.65
C PRO A 72 -16.23 -10.81 10.43
N ILE A 73 -14.92 -11.07 10.57
CA ILE A 73 -13.92 -10.91 9.52
C ILE A 73 -13.38 -12.28 9.12
N ARG A 74 -13.45 -12.61 7.83
CA ARG A 74 -12.82 -13.81 7.24
C ARG A 74 -11.94 -13.43 6.06
N HIS A 75 -10.75 -14.01 5.99
CA HIS A 75 -9.76 -13.75 4.93
C HIS A 75 -9.50 -12.25 4.65
N GLY A 76 -9.54 -11.43 5.71
CA GLY A 76 -9.35 -9.98 5.68
C GLY A 76 -10.61 -9.16 5.40
N ILE A 77 -11.72 -9.79 4.99
CA ILE A 77 -12.94 -9.10 4.57
C ILE A 77 -14.02 -9.25 5.65
N VAL A 78 -14.79 -8.18 5.87
CA VAL A 78 -15.98 -8.21 6.74
C VAL A 78 -17.09 -8.97 6.03
N GLU A 79 -17.59 -10.04 6.65
CA GLU A 79 -18.71 -10.85 6.14
C GLU A 79 -20.03 -10.55 6.84
N ASP A 80 -19.98 -10.06 8.09
CA ASP A 80 -21.16 -9.77 8.92
C ASP A 80 -21.04 -8.35 9.49
N TRP A 81 -21.73 -7.41 8.84
CA TRP A 81 -21.67 -5.98 9.16
C TRP A 81 -22.38 -5.63 10.47
N ASP A 82 -23.48 -6.31 10.79
CA ASP A 82 -24.20 -6.11 12.06
C ASP A 82 -23.31 -6.49 13.25
N LEU A 83 -22.60 -7.61 13.14
CA LEU A 83 -21.63 -8.03 14.15
C LEU A 83 -20.39 -7.12 14.17
N MET A 84 -19.95 -6.60 13.01
CA MET A 84 -18.81 -5.70 12.93
C MET A 84 -19.10 -4.34 13.58
N GLU A 85 -20.29 -3.78 13.38
CA GLU A 85 -20.73 -2.56 14.03
C GLU A 85 -20.75 -2.71 15.56
N LYS A 86 -21.35 -3.79 16.07
CA LYS A 86 -21.32 -4.12 17.51
C LYS A 86 -19.90 -4.28 18.03
N TYR A 87 -19.05 -4.92 17.25
CA TYR A 87 -17.64 -5.10 17.60
C TYR A 87 -16.91 -3.75 17.70
N TRP A 88 -17.07 -2.86 16.73
CA TRP A 88 -16.50 -1.51 16.79
C TRP A 88 -17.07 -0.67 17.94
N SER A 89 -18.35 -0.81 18.25
CA SER A 89 -18.97 -0.14 19.40
C SER A 89 -18.21 -0.41 20.70
N GLN A 90 -17.92 -1.69 21.03
CA GLN A 90 -17.10 -1.97 22.21
C GLN A 90 -15.63 -1.58 22.04
N CYS A 91 -15.04 -1.66 20.84
CA CYS A 91 -13.69 -1.13 20.60
C CYS A 91 -13.59 0.36 21.01
N ILE A 92 -14.58 1.17 20.61
CA ILE A 92 -14.61 2.61 20.83
C ILE A 92 -14.97 2.93 22.29
N PHE A 93 -16.13 2.48 22.77
CA PHE A 93 -16.65 2.94 24.06
C PHE A 93 -16.04 2.22 25.27
N LYS A 94 -15.72 0.93 25.16
CA LYS A 94 -15.20 0.14 26.28
C LYS A 94 -13.68 0.17 26.37
N TYR A 95 -13.00 -0.05 25.25
CA TYR A 95 -11.55 -0.27 25.22
C TYR A 95 -10.76 1.02 24.95
N LEU A 96 -11.06 1.75 23.87
CA LEU A 96 -10.45 3.07 23.65
C LEU A 96 -10.95 4.10 24.67
N ARG A 97 -12.22 3.98 25.08
CA ARG A 97 -12.93 4.98 25.91
C ARG A 97 -12.88 6.37 25.26
N ALA A 98 -13.00 6.39 23.94
CA ALA A 98 -13.04 7.61 23.15
C ALA A 98 -14.49 8.07 23.00
N GLU A 99 -14.71 9.38 23.07
CA GLU A 99 -15.92 9.99 22.53
C GLU A 99 -15.75 10.08 21.01
N PRO A 100 -16.43 9.25 20.19
CA PRO A 100 -16.13 9.16 18.77
C PRO A 100 -16.28 10.49 18.01
N GLU A 101 -17.14 11.39 18.48
CA GLU A 101 -17.34 12.73 17.89
C GLU A 101 -16.12 13.66 18.03
N ASP A 102 -15.21 13.38 18.97
CA ASP A 102 -14.03 14.19 19.23
C ASP A 102 -12.76 13.71 18.49
N HIS A 103 -12.80 12.52 17.88
CA HIS A 103 -11.62 11.84 17.33
C HIS A 103 -11.74 11.52 15.85
N TYR A 104 -10.69 11.76 15.08
CA TYR A 104 -10.58 11.19 13.72
C TYR A 104 -10.23 9.70 13.82
N PHE A 105 -10.65 8.91 12.83
CA PHE A 105 -10.38 7.48 12.79
C PHE A 105 -9.56 7.09 11.57
N LEU A 106 -8.53 6.28 11.79
CA LEU A 106 -7.83 5.52 10.77
C LEU A 106 -8.21 4.06 10.91
N LEU A 107 -8.94 3.53 9.93
CA LEU A 107 -9.25 2.11 9.80
C LEU A 107 -8.39 1.49 8.71
N THR A 108 -8.16 0.19 8.79
CA THR A 108 -7.38 -0.53 7.78
C THR A 108 -8.24 -1.44 6.91
N GLU A 109 -7.86 -1.60 5.65
CA GLU A 109 -8.46 -2.56 4.73
C GLU A 109 -7.43 -3.45 4.02
N PRO A 110 -7.79 -4.68 3.63
CA PRO A 110 -6.95 -5.49 2.75
C PRO A 110 -6.92 -4.91 1.33
N PRO A 111 -5.89 -5.22 0.52
CA PRO A 111 -5.67 -4.59 -0.79
C PRO A 111 -6.73 -4.89 -1.85
N LEU A 112 -7.56 -5.93 -1.67
CA LEU A 112 -8.64 -6.32 -2.59
C LEU A 112 -10.04 -6.06 -1.99
N ASN A 113 -10.12 -5.15 -1.01
CA ASN A 113 -11.41 -4.74 -0.46
C ASN A 113 -12.23 -3.97 -1.51
N THR A 114 -13.53 -4.26 -1.58
CA THR A 114 -14.42 -3.64 -2.56
C THR A 114 -14.75 -2.19 -2.18
N PRO A 115 -14.99 -1.29 -3.14
CA PRO A 115 -15.46 0.05 -2.86
C PRO A 115 -16.75 0.07 -2.04
N GLU A 116 -17.64 -0.91 -2.23
CA GLU A 116 -18.89 -1.05 -1.50
C GLU A 116 -18.63 -1.31 0.00
N ASN A 117 -17.64 -2.14 0.34
CA ASN A 117 -17.24 -2.36 1.73
C ASN A 117 -16.70 -1.08 2.39
N ARG A 118 -16.04 -0.20 1.61
CA ARG A 118 -15.60 1.12 2.12
C ARG A 118 -16.80 2.02 2.42
N GLU A 119 -17.85 1.95 1.60
CA GLU A 119 -19.09 2.70 1.84
C GLU A 119 -19.81 2.21 3.10
N TYR A 120 -19.96 0.89 3.30
CA TYR A 120 -20.53 0.34 4.54
C TYR A 120 -19.71 0.70 5.79
N THR A 121 -18.38 0.68 5.66
CA THR A 121 -17.50 1.15 6.74
C THR A 121 -17.75 2.64 7.04
N ALA A 122 -17.87 3.48 6.02
CA ALA A 122 -18.12 4.90 6.18
C ALA A 122 -19.51 5.18 6.78
N GLU A 123 -20.55 4.46 6.34
CA GLU A 123 -21.91 4.53 6.87
C GLU A 123 -21.91 4.28 8.39
N ILE A 124 -21.33 3.18 8.86
CA ILE A 124 -21.25 2.87 10.29
C ILE A 124 -20.50 3.97 11.05
N MET A 125 -19.35 4.41 10.54
CA MET A 125 -18.50 5.37 11.25
C MET A 125 -19.13 6.77 11.31
N PHE A 126 -19.73 7.26 10.22
CA PHE A 126 -20.31 8.61 10.16
C PHE A 126 -21.75 8.67 10.68
N GLU A 127 -22.58 7.67 10.39
CA GLU A 127 -24.01 7.68 10.74
C GLU A 127 -24.25 7.13 12.15
N SER A 128 -23.62 6.00 12.51
CA SER A 128 -23.82 5.40 13.84
C SER A 128 -22.92 6.02 14.91
N PHE A 129 -21.63 6.20 14.61
CA PHE A 129 -20.65 6.71 15.58
C PHE A 129 -20.37 8.21 15.48
N ASN A 130 -20.96 8.91 14.51
CA ASN A 130 -20.85 10.35 14.36
C ASN A 130 -19.40 10.90 14.24
N VAL A 131 -18.43 10.10 13.77
CA VAL A 131 -17.04 10.53 13.77
C VAL A 131 -16.82 11.79 12.91
N PRO A 132 -15.97 12.74 13.33
CA PRO A 132 -15.72 13.98 12.60
C PRO A 132 -14.90 13.77 11.33
N GLY A 133 -14.09 12.70 11.25
CA GLY A 133 -13.37 12.33 10.05
C GLY A 133 -12.85 10.89 10.05
N LEU A 134 -12.76 10.32 8.85
CA LEU A 134 -12.42 8.93 8.61
C LEU A 134 -11.39 8.81 7.48
N TYR A 135 -10.41 7.92 7.67
CA TYR A 135 -9.48 7.51 6.64
C TYR A 135 -9.38 5.98 6.62
N ILE A 136 -9.59 5.36 5.46
CA ILE A 136 -9.47 3.91 5.28
C ILE A 136 -8.15 3.63 4.55
N ALA A 137 -7.19 3.08 5.26
CA ALA A 137 -5.83 2.86 4.79
C ALA A 137 -5.61 1.42 4.29
N VAL A 138 -4.92 1.26 3.16
CA VAL A 138 -4.51 -0.05 2.68
C VAL A 138 -3.35 -0.58 3.53
N GLN A 139 -3.53 -1.79 4.09
CA GLN A 139 -2.59 -2.40 5.04
C GLN A 139 -1.14 -2.46 4.53
N ALA A 140 -0.93 -2.81 3.27
CA ALA A 140 0.40 -2.92 2.66
C ALA A 140 1.18 -1.61 2.70
N VAL A 141 0.52 -0.49 2.41
CA VAL A 141 1.22 0.81 2.35
C VAL A 141 1.63 1.27 3.75
N LEU A 142 0.80 0.99 4.76
CA LEU A 142 1.17 1.22 6.16
C LEU A 142 2.35 0.35 6.61
N ALA A 143 2.40 -0.91 6.17
CA ALA A 143 3.52 -1.80 6.47
C ALA A 143 4.84 -1.29 5.86
N LEU A 144 4.82 -0.71 4.65
CA LEU A 144 6.00 -0.03 4.08
C LEU A 144 6.39 1.21 4.87
N ALA A 145 5.43 2.05 5.27
CA ALA A 145 5.71 3.22 6.10
C ALA A 145 6.37 2.82 7.44
N ALA A 146 5.96 1.69 8.02
CA ALA A 146 6.56 1.16 9.24
C ALA A 146 8.02 0.68 9.06
N SER A 147 8.42 0.30 7.84
CA SER A 147 9.79 -0.17 7.57
C SER A 147 10.82 0.96 7.49
N TRP A 148 10.38 2.21 7.29
CA TRP A 148 11.25 3.40 7.24
C TRP A 148 12.11 3.60 8.49
N GLN A 149 11.74 3.03 9.64
CA GLN A 149 12.61 3.04 10.82
C GLN A 149 13.89 2.23 10.65
N SER A 150 13.88 1.25 9.73
CA SER A 150 14.96 0.29 9.52
C SER A 150 15.71 0.51 8.19
N THR A 151 15.18 1.37 7.30
CA THR A 151 15.81 1.71 6.02
C THR A 151 16.26 3.17 6.01
N THR A 152 17.34 3.47 5.31
CA THR A 152 17.88 4.85 5.19
C THR A 152 17.16 5.67 4.12
N GLU A 153 16.36 5.02 3.26
CA GLU A 153 15.61 5.65 2.20
C GLU A 153 14.10 5.50 2.45
N ASN A 154 13.39 6.62 2.42
CA ASN A 154 11.93 6.67 2.52
C ASN A 154 11.31 6.37 1.15
N ASN A 155 11.41 5.10 0.74
CA ASN A 155 10.83 4.65 -0.53
C ASN A 155 9.52 3.89 -0.26
N LEU A 156 8.45 4.30 -0.94
CA LEU A 156 7.16 3.59 -0.95
C LEU A 156 7.05 2.55 -2.08
N THR A 157 8.16 2.25 -2.75
CA THR A 157 8.28 1.15 -3.68
C THR A 157 8.89 -0.06 -3.00
N GLY A 158 8.16 -1.17 -2.98
CA GLY A 158 8.58 -2.40 -2.34
C GLY A 158 7.53 -3.50 -2.45
N LEU A 159 7.92 -4.74 -2.18
CA LEU A 159 7.00 -5.86 -2.05
C LEU A 159 6.68 -6.10 -0.58
N VAL A 160 5.41 -6.05 -0.19
CA VAL A 160 4.97 -6.38 1.16
C VAL A 160 4.54 -7.83 1.23
N ILE A 161 5.06 -8.56 2.21
CA ILE A 161 4.59 -9.89 2.58
C ILE A 161 3.87 -9.76 3.90
N ASP A 162 2.54 -9.72 3.84
CA ASP A 162 1.69 -9.64 5.02
C ASP A 162 1.15 -11.02 5.36
N SER A 163 1.62 -11.59 6.46
CA SER A 163 1.19 -12.92 6.93
C SER A 163 0.58 -12.82 8.33
N GLY A 164 -0.75 -12.83 8.35
CA GLY A 164 -1.56 -12.82 9.57
C GLY A 164 -1.96 -14.22 10.02
N ASP A 165 -3.14 -14.30 10.66
CA ASP A 165 -3.71 -15.58 11.09
C ASP A 165 -4.48 -16.29 9.97
N GLY A 166 -5.16 -15.55 9.09
CA GLY A 166 -6.11 -16.14 8.12
C GLY A 166 -5.60 -16.28 6.69
N VAL A 167 -4.67 -15.45 6.25
CA VAL A 167 -4.15 -15.45 4.86
C VAL A 167 -2.78 -14.80 4.83
N THR A 168 -1.96 -15.18 3.85
CA THR A 168 -0.71 -14.50 3.51
C THR A 168 -0.83 -13.83 2.14
N HIS A 169 -0.42 -12.57 2.05
CA HIS A 169 -0.46 -11.80 0.82
C HIS A 169 0.93 -11.35 0.39
N CYS A 170 1.21 -11.43 -0.90
CA CYS A 170 2.35 -10.79 -1.55
C CYS A 170 1.83 -9.59 -2.36
N ILE A 171 2.13 -8.38 -1.90
CA ILE A 171 1.52 -7.14 -2.36
C ILE A 171 2.59 -6.20 -2.90
N PRO A 172 2.73 -6.08 -4.23
CA PRO A 172 3.69 -5.14 -4.83
C PRO A 172 3.15 -3.72 -4.76
N VAL A 173 3.97 -2.79 -4.29
CA VAL A 173 3.67 -1.36 -4.20
C VAL A 173 4.74 -0.60 -4.98
N ALA A 174 4.31 0.36 -5.80
CA ALA A 174 5.18 1.28 -6.52
C ALA A 174 4.73 2.71 -6.24
N ASP A 175 5.65 3.53 -5.73
CA ASP A 175 5.43 4.94 -5.39
C ASP A 175 4.17 5.17 -4.52
N GLY A 176 3.90 4.24 -3.60
CA GLY A 176 2.75 4.29 -2.70
C GLY A 176 1.45 3.71 -3.27
N TYR A 177 1.43 3.32 -4.55
CA TYR A 177 0.30 2.69 -5.20
C TYR A 177 0.47 1.17 -5.27
N VAL A 178 -0.58 0.45 -4.86
CA VAL A 178 -0.60 -1.00 -4.95
C VAL A 178 -0.82 -1.44 -6.40
N ILE A 179 0.04 -2.31 -6.93
CA ILE A 179 -0.12 -2.91 -8.25
C ILE A 179 -1.09 -4.09 -8.13
N GLY A 180 -2.39 -3.77 -8.04
CA GLY A 180 -3.45 -4.72 -7.74
C GLY A 180 -3.50 -5.96 -8.65
N SER A 181 -3.18 -5.80 -9.93
CA SER A 181 -3.17 -6.90 -10.92
C SER A 181 -2.13 -7.98 -10.66
N CYS A 182 -1.11 -7.69 -9.85
CA CYS A 182 0.01 -8.58 -9.57
C CYS A 182 -0.06 -9.21 -8.17
N ILE A 183 -1.06 -8.87 -7.35
CA ILE A 183 -1.22 -9.43 -6.01
C ILE A 183 -1.42 -10.95 -6.09
N LYS A 184 -0.75 -11.67 -5.20
CA LYS A 184 -1.01 -13.10 -4.96
C LYS A 184 -1.35 -13.35 -3.50
N HIS A 185 -2.35 -14.19 -3.28
CA HIS A 185 -2.68 -14.75 -1.98
C HIS A 185 -2.10 -16.17 -1.89
N ILE A 186 -1.68 -16.53 -0.69
CA ILE A 186 -1.18 -17.85 -0.35
C ILE A 186 -2.13 -18.41 0.71
N PRO A 187 -2.73 -19.61 0.49
CA PRO A 187 -3.67 -20.25 1.40
C PRO A 187 -2.94 -20.94 2.57
N ILE A 188 -1.94 -20.26 3.13
CA ILE A 188 -1.14 -20.67 4.28
C ILE A 188 -0.92 -19.44 5.15
N ALA A 189 -1.32 -19.51 6.41
CA ALA A 189 -1.17 -18.45 7.39
C ALA A 189 -0.99 -19.02 8.80
N GLY A 190 -1.05 -18.15 9.82
CA GLY A 190 -0.82 -18.53 11.21
C GLY A 190 -1.76 -19.63 11.72
N ARG A 191 -2.99 -19.69 11.21
CA ARG A 191 -3.99 -20.70 11.56
C ARG A 191 -3.62 -22.07 10.98
N ASP A 192 -3.19 -22.13 9.73
CA ASP A 192 -2.81 -23.37 9.06
C ASP A 192 -1.58 -23.99 9.73
N ILE A 193 -0.60 -23.17 10.10
CA ILE A 193 0.56 -23.60 10.90
C ILE A 193 0.12 -24.19 12.24
N THR A 194 -0.84 -23.53 12.90
CA THR A 194 -1.37 -24.00 14.19
C THR A 194 -2.07 -25.35 14.05
N TYR A 195 -2.89 -25.52 12.99
CA TYR A 195 -3.55 -26.80 12.71
C TYR A 195 -2.57 -27.91 12.35
N PHE A 196 -1.55 -27.60 11.56
CA PHE A 196 -0.51 -28.57 11.21
C PHE A 196 0.27 -29.04 12.45
N ILE A 197 0.65 -28.11 13.34
CA ILE A 197 1.27 -28.45 14.63
C ILE A 197 0.32 -29.27 15.50
N GLN A 198 -0.95 -28.87 15.59
CA GLN A 198 -1.96 -29.60 16.35
C GLN A 198 -2.11 -31.05 15.86
N HIS A 199 -2.10 -31.27 14.55
CA HIS A 199 -2.17 -32.60 13.96
C HIS A 199 -0.96 -33.45 14.38
N MET A 200 0.27 -32.94 14.22
CA MET A 200 1.50 -33.63 14.64
C MET A 200 1.49 -33.97 16.14
N LEU A 201 1.05 -33.04 16.99
CA LEU A 201 0.97 -33.27 18.43
C LEU A 201 -0.06 -34.35 18.78
N ARG A 202 -1.23 -34.36 18.14
CA ARG A 202 -2.27 -35.38 18.41
C ARG A 202 -1.83 -36.78 18.04
N GLU A 203 -1.00 -36.94 17.02
CA GLU A 203 -0.49 -38.25 16.61
C GLU A 203 0.58 -38.79 17.58
N ARG A 204 1.42 -37.91 18.14
CA ARG A 204 2.53 -38.30 19.02
C ARG A 204 2.18 -38.32 20.51
N GLU A 205 1.32 -37.42 20.97
CA GLU A 205 1.14 -37.07 22.38
C GLU A 205 -0.26 -37.48 22.91
N PRO A 206 -0.41 -38.69 23.49
CA PRO A 206 -1.71 -39.21 23.91
C PRO A 206 -2.32 -38.45 25.10
N ASN A 207 -1.50 -37.72 25.86
CA ASN A 207 -1.93 -37.01 27.07
C ASN A 207 -2.47 -35.59 26.77
N LEU A 208 -2.45 -35.15 25.51
CA LEU A 208 -2.92 -33.82 25.12
C LEU A 208 -4.45 -33.74 25.21
N PRO A 209 -5.03 -32.86 26.06
CA PRO A 209 -6.48 -32.72 26.14
C PRO A 209 -7.07 -32.23 24.82
N ALA A 210 -8.05 -32.97 24.28
CA ALA A 210 -8.62 -32.68 22.96
C ALA A 210 -9.18 -31.25 22.85
N GLU A 211 -9.85 -30.76 23.90
CA GLU A 211 -10.45 -29.42 23.95
C GLU A 211 -9.40 -28.28 23.97
N GLN A 212 -8.22 -28.54 24.53
CA GLN A 212 -7.13 -27.55 24.63
C GLN A 212 -6.07 -27.71 23.54
N SER A 213 -6.17 -28.73 22.70
CA SER A 213 -5.14 -29.08 21.72
C SER A 213 -4.77 -27.93 20.77
N TYR A 214 -5.73 -27.09 20.39
CA TYR A 214 -5.47 -25.92 19.54
C TYR A 214 -4.68 -24.82 20.27
N GLU A 215 -5.06 -24.53 21.52
CA GLU A 215 -4.39 -23.52 22.36
C GLU A 215 -2.94 -23.92 22.68
N VAL A 216 -2.72 -25.21 22.95
CA VAL A 216 -1.39 -25.77 23.17
C VAL A 216 -0.55 -25.69 21.88
N ALA A 217 -1.09 -26.08 20.73
CA ALA A 217 -0.39 -25.98 19.46
C ALA A 217 -0.02 -24.53 19.11
N LYS A 218 -0.92 -23.59 19.38
CA LYS A 218 -0.66 -22.15 19.20
C LYS A 218 0.44 -21.64 20.12
N THR A 219 0.43 -22.05 21.39
CA THR A 219 1.48 -21.68 22.35
C THR A 219 2.83 -22.26 21.92
N ILE A 220 2.84 -23.51 21.46
CA ILE A 220 4.05 -24.17 20.93
C ILE A 220 4.59 -23.41 19.70
N LYS A 221 3.72 -23.04 18.77
CA LYS A 221 4.04 -22.22 17.60
C LYS A 221 4.73 -20.92 17.99
N GLU A 222 4.16 -20.19 18.94
CA GLU A 222 4.64 -18.84 19.29
C GLU A 222 5.93 -18.87 20.13
N GLN A 223 6.14 -19.91 20.95
CA GLN A 223 7.27 -19.97 21.88
C GLN A 223 8.48 -20.77 21.36
N TYR A 224 8.26 -21.81 20.57
CA TYR A 224 9.31 -22.79 20.25
C TYR A 224 9.64 -22.89 18.76
N CYS A 225 8.76 -22.46 17.86
CA CYS A 225 8.97 -22.65 16.43
C CYS A 225 9.96 -21.65 15.81
N TYR A 226 10.65 -22.11 14.77
CA TYR A 226 11.64 -21.34 14.01
C TYR A 226 11.77 -21.88 12.60
N VAL A 227 12.29 -21.06 11.68
CA VAL A 227 12.58 -21.50 10.31
C VAL A 227 13.99 -22.08 10.26
N CYS A 228 14.12 -23.30 9.73
CA CYS A 228 15.41 -23.96 9.53
C CYS A 228 15.99 -23.66 8.14
N PRO A 229 17.33 -23.71 7.96
CA PRO A 229 17.94 -23.55 6.64
C PRO A 229 17.72 -24.76 5.71
N ASP A 230 17.68 -25.96 6.28
CA ASP A 230 17.63 -27.25 5.56
C ASP A 230 16.97 -28.30 6.47
N ILE A 231 15.89 -28.92 5.98
CA ILE A 231 15.06 -29.84 6.74
C ILE A 231 15.81 -31.12 7.10
N GLN A 232 16.54 -31.71 6.15
CA GLN A 232 17.22 -33.00 6.35
C GLN A 232 18.34 -32.89 7.38
N LYS A 233 19.09 -31.78 7.34
CA LYS A 233 20.12 -31.49 8.33
C LYS A 233 19.52 -31.24 9.71
N GLU A 234 18.37 -30.58 9.77
CA GLU A 234 17.69 -30.32 11.04
C GLU A 234 17.18 -31.63 11.66
N PHE A 235 16.60 -32.55 10.88
CA PHE A 235 16.26 -33.90 11.34
C PHE A 235 17.48 -34.66 11.89
N SER A 236 18.56 -34.73 11.10
CA SER A 236 19.79 -35.42 11.50
C SER A 236 20.36 -34.90 12.82
N LYS A 237 20.22 -33.59 13.06
CA LYS A 237 20.65 -32.92 14.29
C LYS A 237 19.78 -33.30 15.50
N TYR A 238 18.47 -33.43 15.32
CA TYR A 238 17.58 -33.92 16.38
C TYR A 238 17.84 -35.38 16.68
N ASP A 239 17.99 -36.23 15.65
CA ASP A 239 18.21 -37.67 15.85
C ASP A 239 19.57 -37.97 16.50
N ALA A 240 20.59 -37.14 16.26
CA ALA A 240 21.90 -37.25 16.90
C ALA A 240 21.89 -36.86 18.38
N ASP A 241 21.03 -35.92 18.80
CA ASP A 241 20.93 -35.46 20.19
C ASP A 241 19.50 -35.01 20.56
N LEU A 242 18.62 -36.00 20.67
CA LEU A 242 17.20 -35.78 21.00
C LEU A 242 17.06 -35.03 22.34
N SER A 243 17.89 -35.35 23.33
CA SER A 243 17.78 -34.82 24.69
C SER A 243 17.98 -33.30 24.77
N THR A 244 18.85 -32.74 23.93
CA THR A 244 19.12 -31.30 23.92
C THR A 244 18.03 -30.50 23.19
N TYR A 245 17.51 -31.06 22.09
CA TYR A 245 16.63 -30.33 21.17
C TYR A 245 15.14 -30.52 21.46
N MET A 246 14.75 -31.66 22.02
CA MET A 246 13.40 -31.90 22.51
C MET A 246 13.16 -31.04 23.76
N LYS A 247 12.06 -30.31 23.76
CA LYS A 247 11.63 -29.48 24.89
C LYS A 247 10.36 -30.06 25.48
N GLN A 248 10.00 -29.63 26.68
CA GLN A 248 8.73 -30.00 27.30
C GLN A 248 7.88 -28.76 27.49
N TYR A 249 6.62 -28.88 27.12
CA TYR A 249 5.58 -27.92 27.44
C TYR A 249 4.72 -28.52 28.57
N THR A 250 4.49 -27.76 29.63
CA THR A 250 3.62 -28.17 30.73
C THR A 250 2.42 -27.24 30.78
N GLY A 251 1.22 -27.81 30.74
CA GLY A 251 -0.05 -27.09 30.85
C GLY A 251 -0.90 -27.65 31.99
N VAL A 252 -2.02 -26.98 32.28
CA VAL A 252 -3.03 -27.46 33.22
C VAL A 252 -4.32 -27.74 32.47
N ASN A 253 -4.91 -28.89 32.71
CA ASN A 253 -6.17 -29.27 32.08
C ASN A 253 -7.32 -28.40 32.60
N ASN A 254 -8.04 -27.72 31.71
CA ASN A 254 -9.10 -26.77 32.09
C ASN A 254 -10.26 -27.44 32.85
N ILE A 255 -10.51 -28.73 32.61
CA ILE A 255 -11.59 -29.52 33.22
C ILE A 255 -11.08 -30.21 34.49
N THR A 256 -10.04 -31.04 34.38
CA THR A 256 -9.60 -31.88 35.51
C THR A 256 -8.71 -31.13 36.50
N LYS A 257 -8.23 -29.93 36.12
CA LYS A 257 -7.27 -29.10 36.88
C LYS A 257 -5.94 -29.81 37.19
N GLN A 258 -5.65 -30.93 36.54
CA GLN A 258 -4.37 -31.65 36.67
C GLN A 258 -3.35 -31.13 35.67
N PRO A 259 -2.05 -31.13 36.01
CA PRO A 259 -1.00 -30.81 35.05
C PRO A 259 -0.88 -31.91 33.98
N PHE A 260 -0.55 -31.51 32.77
CA PHE A 260 -0.15 -32.41 31.69
C PHE A 260 1.13 -31.90 31.05
N THR A 261 1.94 -32.82 30.55
CA THR A 261 3.19 -32.49 29.84
C THR A 261 3.11 -33.04 28.43
N VAL A 262 3.63 -32.26 27.49
CA VAL A 262 3.72 -32.56 26.07
C VAL A 262 5.17 -32.37 25.66
N ASP A 263 5.77 -33.37 25.04
CA ASP A 263 7.08 -33.19 24.45
C ASP A 263 6.95 -32.34 23.18
N VAL A 264 7.96 -31.52 22.90
CA VAL A 264 7.99 -30.56 21.79
C VAL A 264 9.24 -30.80 20.96
N GLY A 265 9.05 -31.27 19.72
CA GLY A 265 10.10 -31.82 18.87
C GLY A 265 10.14 -31.22 17.46
N TYR A 266 9.94 -32.06 16.45
CA TYR A 266 10.10 -31.70 15.03
C TYR A 266 9.16 -30.58 14.54
N GLU A 267 7.99 -30.44 15.16
CA GLU A 267 7.01 -29.39 14.88
C GLU A 267 7.59 -27.97 15.04
N LYS A 268 8.68 -27.83 15.79
CA LYS A 268 9.41 -26.56 15.95
C LYS A 268 9.89 -26.01 14.62
N PHE A 269 10.44 -26.84 13.74
CA PHE A 269 10.89 -26.41 12.42
C PHE A 269 9.92 -26.80 11.31
N LEU A 270 9.18 -27.90 11.44
CA LEU A 270 8.19 -28.31 10.44
C LEU A 270 6.99 -27.37 10.38
N GLY A 271 6.56 -26.81 11.51
CA GLY A 271 5.43 -25.88 11.56
C GLY A 271 5.59 -24.71 10.59
N PRO A 272 6.64 -23.88 10.72
CA PRO A 272 6.91 -22.78 9.79
C PRO A 272 7.35 -23.21 8.39
N GLU A 273 7.80 -24.45 8.20
CA GLU A 273 8.30 -24.94 6.91
C GLU A 273 7.22 -25.00 5.84
N ILE A 274 5.94 -25.07 6.22
CA ILE A 274 4.82 -25.08 5.27
C ILE A 274 4.70 -23.78 4.45
N PHE A 275 5.38 -22.69 4.82
CA PHE A 275 5.53 -21.54 3.92
C PHE A 275 6.41 -21.84 2.71
N PHE A 276 7.39 -22.71 2.87
CA PHE A 276 8.39 -23.03 1.85
C PHE A 276 8.10 -24.38 1.17
N HIS A 277 7.36 -25.26 1.84
CA HIS A 277 6.83 -26.53 1.31
C HIS A 277 5.35 -26.69 1.68
N PRO A 278 4.45 -25.93 1.02
CA PRO A 278 3.03 -25.93 1.37
C PRO A 278 2.34 -27.29 1.20
N GLU A 279 2.89 -28.17 0.36
CA GLU A 279 2.41 -29.53 0.11
C GLU A 279 2.36 -30.41 1.37
N PHE A 280 3.03 -30.02 2.46
CA PHE A 280 2.97 -30.73 3.74
C PHE A 280 1.62 -30.59 4.44
N ALA A 281 0.90 -29.49 4.21
CA ALA A 281 -0.35 -29.19 4.91
C ALA A 281 -1.52 -28.93 3.95
N ASN A 282 -1.25 -28.54 2.71
CA ASN A 282 -2.26 -28.21 1.72
C ASN A 282 -2.05 -29.02 0.43
N PRO A 283 -2.92 -29.99 0.10
CA PRO A 283 -2.76 -30.80 -1.10
C PRO A 283 -3.02 -30.02 -2.40
N ASP A 284 -3.77 -28.92 -2.33
CA ASP A 284 -4.19 -28.13 -3.48
C ASP A 284 -3.20 -27.01 -3.83
N PHE A 285 -2.23 -26.73 -2.94
CA PHE A 285 -1.27 -25.65 -3.11
C PHE A 285 0.15 -26.13 -2.82
N THR A 286 1.05 -25.99 -3.80
CA THR A 286 2.43 -26.52 -3.74
C THR A 286 3.51 -25.47 -3.99
N THR A 287 3.14 -24.26 -4.39
CA THR A 287 4.11 -23.21 -4.75
C THR A 287 4.68 -22.57 -3.50
N SER A 288 6.00 -22.59 -3.33
CA SER A 288 6.63 -22.00 -2.16
C SER A 288 6.40 -20.47 -2.07
N LEU A 289 6.50 -19.90 -0.87
CA LEU A 289 6.46 -18.45 -0.67
C LEU A 289 7.53 -17.74 -1.50
N SER A 290 8.73 -18.30 -1.60
CA SER A 290 9.85 -17.74 -2.35
C SER A 290 9.56 -17.65 -3.85
N GLU A 291 8.98 -18.70 -4.44
CA GLU A 291 8.56 -18.70 -5.84
C GLU A 291 7.36 -17.78 -6.08
N THR A 292 6.43 -17.71 -5.12
CA THR A 292 5.28 -16.80 -5.20
C THR A 292 5.76 -15.34 -5.22
N VAL A 293 6.69 -14.98 -4.34
CA VAL A 293 7.34 -13.66 -4.31
C VAL A 293 8.00 -13.32 -5.64
N ASP A 294 8.81 -14.24 -6.17
CA ASP A 294 9.48 -14.06 -7.44
C ASP A 294 8.47 -13.89 -8.59
N SER A 295 7.44 -14.74 -8.64
CA SER A 295 6.35 -14.69 -9.63
C SER A 295 5.57 -13.38 -9.61
N VAL A 296 5.26 -12.86 -8.42
CA VAL A 296 4.61 -11.55 -8.23
C VAL A 296 5.47 -10.44 -8.83
N ILE A 297 6.76 -10.40 -8.49
CA ILE A 297 7.68 -9.38 -8.99
C ILE A 297 7.86 -9.51 -10.51
N GLN A 298 7.93 -10.73 -11.05
CA GLN A 298 8.03 -10.95 -12.50
C GLN A 298 6.75 -10.59 -13.28
N GLN A 299 5.59 -10.54 -12.63
CA GLN A 299 4.35 -10.05 -13.24
C GLN A 299 4.25 -8.52 -13.25
N CYS A 300 5.02 -7.83 -12.40
CA CYS A 300 5.03 -6.36 -12.34
C CYS A 300 5.73 -5.74 -13.57
N PRO A 301 5.51 -4.44 -13.86
CA PRO A 301 6.26 -3.69 -14.86
C PRO A 301 7.79 -3.80 -14.67
N ILE A 302 8.55 -3.85 -15.77
CA ILE A 302 9.99 -4.20 -15.75
C ILE A 302 10.84 -3.20 -14.97
N ASP A 303 10.48 -1.92 -15.06
CA ASP A 303 11.12 -0.77 -14.43
C ASP A 303 11.09 -0.82 -12.90
N VAL A 304 10.01 -1.34 -12.30
CA VAL A 304 9.88 -1.42 -10.84
C VAL A 304 10.49 -2.68 -10.22
N ARG A 305 10.73 -3.75 -11.01
CA ARG A 305 11.07 -5.08 -10.47
C ARG A 305 12.31 -5.08 -9.58
N ARG A 306 13.36 -4.34 -9.97
CA ARG A 306 14.61 -4.28 -9.18
C ARG A 306 14.36 -3.67 -7.81
N ASN A 307 13.64 -2.55 -7.76
CA ASN A 307 13.26 -1.90 -6.52
C ASN A 307 12.40 -2.83 -5.63
N LEU A 308 11.51 -3.62 -6.24
CA LEU A 308 10.70 -4.61 -5.51
C LEU A 308 11.56 -5.74 -4.89
N TYR A 309 12.60 -6.22 -5.57
CA TYR A 309 13.53 -7.22 -5.00
C TYR A 309 14.42 -6.62 -3.90
N GLU A 310 14.85 -5.37 -4.07
CA GLU A 310 15.73 -4.65 -3.13
C GLU A 310 14.99 -4.20 -1.86
N ASN A 311 13.65 -4.21 -1.86
CA ASN A 311 12.83 -3.80 -0.73
C ASN A 311 11.62 -4.74 -0.52
N ILE A 312 11.88 -5.95 -0.02
CA ILE A 312 10.84 -6.89 0.40
C ILE A 312 10.57 -6.71 1.90
N VAL A 313 9.44 -6.13 2.27
CA VAL A 313 9.09 -5.82 3.66
C VAL A 313 8.19 -6.90 4.25
N LEU A 314 8.52 -7.37 5.44
CA LEU A 314 7.71 -8.33 6.19
C LEU A 314 6.70 -7.62 7.10
N SER A 315 5.47 -8.13 7.12
CA SER A 315 4.37 -7.68 7.98
C SER A 315 3.62 -8.87 8.56
N GLY A 316 3.07 -8.69 9.76
CA GLY A 316 2.15 -9.64 10.38
C GLY A 316 2.83 -10.68 11.27
N GLY A 317 2.08 -11.18 12.25
CA GLY A 317 2.62 -12.05 13.30
C GLY A 317 3.26 -13.36 12.80
N SER A 318 2.79 -13.90 11.68
CA SER A 318 3.29 -15.18 11.14
C SER A 318 4.60 -15.03 10.37
N THR A 319 5.08 -13.80 10.15
CA THR A 319 6.43 -13.55 9.62
C THR A 319 7.50 -13.43 10.73
N MET A 320 7.09 -13.44 12.01
CA MET A 320 7.98 -13.24 13.17
C MET A 320 8.83 -14.45 13.54
N PHE A 321 8.72 -15.58 12.82
CA PHE A 321 9.53 -16.76 13.11
C PHE A 321 11.03 -16.45 12.96
N ASN A 322 11.82 -16.98 13.89
CA ASN A 322 13.28 -16.84 13.83
C ASN A 322 13.81 -17.36 12.49
N ASN A 323 14.71 -16.58 11.86
CA ASN A 323 15.31 -16.82 10.54
C ASN A 323 14.36 -16.79 9.33
N PHE A 324 13.09 -16.40 9.48
CA PHE A 324 12.15 -16.30 8.36
C PHE A 324 12.67 -15.39 7.24
N SER A 325 13.08 -14.17 7.57
CA SER A 325 13.63 -13.20 6.60
C SER A 325 14.87 -13.74 5.87
N LYS A 326 15.80 -14.35 6.61
CA LYS A 326 17.04 -14.92 6.06
C LYS A 326 16.76 -16.08 5.10
N ARG A 327 15.85 -16.98 5.46
CA ARG A 327 15.42 -18.11 4.62
C ARG A 327 14.80 -17.59 3.33
N LEU A 328 13.85 -16.67 3.44
CA LEU A 328 13.16 -16.09 2.30
C LEU A 328 14.13 -15.37 1.36
N GLN A 329 15.01 -14.51 1.88
CA GLN A 329 15.99 -13.78 1.08
C GLN A 329 16.92 -14.73 0.31
N ARG A 330 17.43 -15.76 0.99
CA ARG A 330 18.30 -16.77 0.38
C ARG A 330 17.60 -17.50 -0.76
N ASP A 331 16.36 -17.93 -0.54
CA ASP A 331 15.63 -18.76 -1.49
C ASP A 331 15.13 -17.94 -2.70
N VAL A 332 14.63 -16.71 -2.48
CA VAL A 332 14.28 -15.77 -3.56
C VAL A 332 15.52 -15.40 -4.37
N LYS A 333 16.66 -15.13 -3.72
CA LYS A 333 17.93 -14.87 -4.40
C LYS A 333 18.35 -16.07 -5.26
N ARG A 334 18.24 -17.29 -4.74
CA ARG A 334 18.57 -18.52 -5.48
C ARG A 334 17.70 -18.66 -6.73
N VAL A 335 16.38 -18.45 -6.63
CA VAL A 335 15.44 -18.51 -7.76
C VAL A 335 15.82 -17.48 -8.82
N SER A 336 16.07 -16.24 -8.41
CA SER A 336 16.47 -15.16 -9.31
C SER A 336 17.82 -15.44 -10.00
N ASP A 337 18.85 -15.83 -9.24
CA ASP A 337 20.18 -16.12 -9.76
C ASP A 337 20.15 -17.31 -10.74
N GLN A 338 19.39 -18.36 -10.46
CA GLN A 338 19.18 -19.49 -11.38
C GLN A 338 18.58 -19.04 -12.71
N ARG A 339 17.57 -18.16 -12.69
CA ARG A 339 16.97 -17.59 -13.91
C ARG A 339 17.97 -16.76 -14.71
N LEU A 340 18.81 -15.95 -14.04
CA LEU A 340 19.84 -15.14 -14.72
C LEU A 340 20.91 -16.04 -15.35
N LEU A 341 21.36 -17.08 -14.65
CA LEU A 341 22.32 -18.07 -15.18
C LEU A 341 21.79 -18.79 -16.41
N LEU A 342 20.53 -19.21 -16.40
CA LEU A 342 19.89 -19.84 -17.57
C LEU A 342 19.88 -18.88 -18.77
N SER A 343 19.59 -17.60 -18.54
CA SER A 343 19.58 -16.57 -19.60
C SER A 343 20.97 -16.36 -20.19
N GLU A 344 22.03 -16.35 -19.37
CA GLU A 344 23.42 -16.25 -19.81
C GLU A 344 23.81 -17.47 -20.67
N GLN A 345 23.51 -18.68 -20.21
CA GLN A 345 23.76 -19.94 -20.92
C GLN A 345 23.05 -19.99 -22.27
N LEU A 346 21.76 -19.65 -22.32
CA LEU A 346 20.97 -19.64 -23.56
C LEU A 346 21.43 -18.58 -24.57
N SER A 347 22.04 -17.49 -24.09
CA SER A 347 22.62 -16.45 -24.95
C SER A 347 23.99 -16.82 -25.53
N GLY A 348 24.57 -17.96 -25.14
CA GLY A 348 25.95 -18.33 -25.46
C GLY A 348 26.97 -17.35 -24.86
N ASN A 349 26.70 -16.87 -23.64
CA ASN A 349 27.50 -15.86 -22.91
C ASN A 349 27.62 -14.51 -23.63
N ARG A 350 26.73 -14.20 -24.59
CA ARG A 350 26.73 -12.91 -25.31
C ARG A 350 26.05 -11.80 -24.51
N VAL A 351 25.10 -12.17 -23.65
CA VAL A 351 24.37 -11.24 -22.78
C VAL A 351 24.65 -11.63 -21.34
N LYS A 352 25.20 -10.70 -20.57
CA LYS A 352 25.43 -10.88 -19.13
C LYS A 352 24.46 -9.97 -18.35
N PRO A 353 23.35 -10.51 -17.82
CA PRO A 353 22.42 -9.72 -17.03
C PRO A 353 23.11 -9.14 -15.79
N LYS A 354 22.81 -7.88 -15.43
CA LYS A 354 23.23 -7.33 -14.15
C LYS A 354 22.58 -8.17 -13.02
N PRO A 355 23.35 -8.62 -12.01
CA PRO A 355 22.80 -9.31 -10.85
C PRO A 355 21.62 -8.57 -10.23
N ILE A 356 20.68 -9.32 -9.67
CA ILE A 356 19.55 -8.77 -8.92
C ILE A 356 19.91 -8.86 -7.44
N ASP A 357 19.90 -7.72 -6.78
CA ASP A 357 20.07 -7.65 -5.34
C ASP A 357 18.71 -7.91 -4.69
N VAL A 358 18.69 -8.85 -3.75
CA VAL A 358 17.47 -9.26 -3.04
C VAL A 358 17.68 -8.95 -1.57
N ASN A 359 16.79 -8.14 -1.01
CA ASN A 359 16.88 -7.70 0.37
C ASN A 359 15.51 -7.80 1.03
N VAL A 360 15.44 -8.63 2.08
CA VAL A 360 14.24 -8.84 2.88
C VAL A 360 14.39 -8.10 4.21
N VAL A 361 13.56 -7.10 4.40
CA VAL A 361 13.57 -6.21 5.56
C VAL A 361 12.70 -6.80 6.66
N SER A 362 13.36 -7.27 7.72
CA SER A 362 12.74 -7.54 9.01
C SER A 362 12.97 -6.39 9.97
N HIS A 363 11.94 -5.95 10.68
CA HIS A 363 12.03 -4.79 11.60
C HIS A 363 11.32 -5.07 12.93
N ARG A 364 11.60 -4.28 13.96
CA ARG A 364 11.09 -4.53 15.32
C ARG A 364 9.56 -4.43 15.42
N MET A 365 8.95 -3.56 14.62
CA MET A 365 7.50 -3.32 14.63
C MET A 365 6.72 -4.31 13.75
N GLN A 366 7.38 -5.32 13.18
CA GLN A 366 6.82 -6.25 12.18
C GLN A 366 5.51 -6.94 12.63
N ARG A 367 5.39 -7.28 13.93
CA ARG A 367 4.18 -7.91 14.50
C ARG A 367 2.91 -7.08 14.31
N TYR A 368 3.03 -5.76 14.37
CA TYR A 368 1.93 -4.80 14.26
C TYR A 368 2.28 -3.67 13.27
N ALA A 369 3.04 -3.99 12.23
CA ALA A 369 3.60 -3.01 11.28
C ALA A 369 2.52 -2.12 10.67
N VAL A 370 1.40 -2.71 10.26
CA VAL A 370 0.22 -2.01 9.77
C VAL A 370 -0.27 -0.96 10.77
N TRP A 371 -0.53 -1.37 12.02
CA TRP A 371 -1.02 -0.47 13.05
C TRP A 371 0.00 0.63 13.37
N PHE A 372 1.28 0.28 13.45
CA PHE A 372 2.35 1.24 13.71
C PHE A 372 2.49 2.28 12.59
N GLY A 373 2.47 1.85 11.32
CA GLY A 373 2.45 2.75 10.16
C GLY A 373 1.22 3.65 10.16
N GLY A 374 0.06 3.12 10.56
CA GLY A 374 -1.17 3.89 10.78
C GLY A 374 -1.03 4.93 11.90
N SER A 375 -0.42 4.56 13.02
CA SER A 375 -0.14 5.46 14.14
C SER A 375 0.81 6.60 13.74
N MET A 376 1.89 6.28 13.02
CA MET A 376 2.82 7.28 12.49
C MET A 376 2.11 8.24 11.54
N LEU A 377 1.34 7.68 10.60
CA LEU A 377 0.59 8.44 9.62
C LEU A 377 -0.43 9.37 10.28
N ALA A 378 -1.28 8.83 11.15
CA ALA A 378 -2.33 9.59 11.80
C ALA A 378 -1.81 10.63 12.81
N SER A 379 -0.50 10.63 13.10
CA SER A 379 0.16 11.66 13.90
C SER A 379 0.59 12.88 13.08
N THR A 380 0.56 12.82 11.75
CA THR A 380 1.02 13.93 10.92
C THR A 380 -0.10 14.93 10.63
N PRO A 381 0.20 16.22 10.42
CA PRO A 381 -0.81 17.21 10.04
C PRO A 381 -1.52 16.88 8.71
N GLU A 382 -0.83 16.21 7.80
CA GLU A 382 -1.32 15.85 6.46
C GLU A 382 -2.46 14.83 6.54
N PHE A 383 -2.43 13.92 7.51
CA PHE A 383 -3.52 12.96 7.75
C PHE A 383 -4.89 13.64 7.86
N TYR A 384 -4.95 14.76 8.60
CA TYR A 384 -6.20 15.50 8.79
C TYR A 384 -6.67 16.27 7.55
N GLN A 385 -5.80 16.42 6.54
CA GLN A 385 -6.14 17.05 5.26
C GLN A 385 -6.69 16.04 4.26
N VAL A 386 -6.23 14.78 4.34
CA VAL A 386 -6.65 13.69 3.43
C VAL A 386 -7.79 12.84 3.98
N ALA A 387 -8.03 12.88 5.29
CA ALA A 387 -9.17 12.21 5.92
C ALA A 387 -10.49 12.87 5.49
N HIS A 388 -11.45 12.05 5.07
CA HIS A 388 -12.78 12.50 4.68
C HIS A 388 -13.52 13.01 5.91
N THR A 389 -14.12 14.20 5.81
CA THR A 389 -14.86 14.78 6.94
C THR A 389 -16.33 14.36 6.93
N LYS A 390 -16.96 14.36 8.12
CA LYS A 390 -18.40 14.12 8.23
C LYS A 390 -19.21 15.10 7.40
N GLN A 391 -18.77 16.36 7.35
CA GLN A 391 -19.43 17.38 6.53
C GLN A 391 -19.41 16.99 5.05
N GLU A 392 -18.26 16.58 4.52
CA GLU A 392 -18.16 16.13 3.13
C GLU A 392 -18.98 14.88 2.86
N TYR A 393 -19.02 13.94 3.80
CA TYR A 393 -19.85 12.74 3.71
C TYR A 393 -21.34 13.12 3.60
N MET A 394 -21.83 14.05 4.42
CA MET A 394 -23.23 14.50 4.37
C MET A 394 -23.55 15.29 3.08
N GLU A 395 -22.58 16.02 2.54
CA GLU A 395 -22.78 16.84 1.32
C GLU A 395 -22.67 16.03 0.02
N LYS A 396 -21.75 15.06 -0.04
CA LYS A 396 -21.37 14.32 -1.27
C LYS A 396 -21.76 12.83 -1.23
N GLY A 397 -22.17 12.33 -0.07
CA GLY A 397 -22.50 10.92 0.18
C GLY A 397 -21.28 10.02 0.38
N ALA A 398 -21.54 8.73 0.64
CA ALA A 398 -20.53 7.71 0.94
C ALA A 398 -19.49 7.49 -0.18
N SER A 399 -19.81 7.90 -1.41
CA SER A 399 -18.93 7.72 -2.58
C SER A 399 -17.53 8.32 -2.42
N ILE A 400 -17.37 9.35 -1.57
CA ILE A 400 -16.06 9.96 -1.29
C ILE A 400 -15.10 8.97 -0.65
N CYS A 401 -15.60 8.03 0.16
CA CYS A 401 -14.80 7.04 0.87
C CYS A 401 -14.36 5.87 -0.01
N ARG A 402 -14.84 5.78 -1.27
CA ARG A 402 -14.38 4.76 -2.23
C ARG A 402 -12.89 4.90 -2.57
N HIS A 403 -12.36 6.12 -2.48
CA HIS A 403 -10.96 6.43 -2.71
C HIS A 403 -10.39 7.20 -1.51
N ASN A 404 -9.33 6.66 -0.91
CA ASN A 404 -8.64 7.30 0.21
C ASN A 404 -7.27 7.74 -0.29
N PRO A 405 -7.05 9.06 -0.41
CA PRO A 405 -5.83 9.57 -0.98
C PRO A 405 -4.65 9.33 -0.04
N MET A 406 -3.57 8.71 -0.53
CA MET A 406 -2.38 8.48 0.29
C MET A 406 -1.83 9.81 0.80
N SER A 407 -1.56 9.93 2.09
CA SER A 407 -0.92 11.08 2.74
C SER A 407 0.49 11.44 2.23
N VAL A 408 1.04 10.63 1.34
CA VAL A 408 2.19 11.01 0.50
C VAL A 408 1.68 11.62 -0.81
N GLU A 409 0.62 12.41 -0.69
CA GLU A 409 0.04 13.15 -1.79
C GLU A 409 0.85 14.40 -2.07
N ILE A 410 0.79 14.83 -3.32
CA ILE A 410 1.40 16.08 -3.76
C ILE A 410 0.82 17.20 -2.88
N PRO A 411 1.65 17.90 -2.08
CA PRO A 411 1.16 18.85 -1.10
C PRO A 411 0.32 19.93 -1.78
N VAL A 412 -0.75 20.37 -1.09
CA VAL A 412 -1.59 21.48 -1.54
C VAL A 412 -0.69 22.70 -1.79
N ARG A 413 -0.57 23.08 -3.05
CA ARG A 413 0.26 24.22 -3.45
C ARG A 413 -0.58 25.47 -3.40
N ARG A 414 -0.29 26.33 -2.43
CA ARG A 414 -0.99 27.59 -2.24
C ARG A 414 -0.36 28.71 -3.06
N TYR A 415 -1.20 29.58 -3.62
CA TYR A 415 -0.75 30.80 -4.32
C TYR A 415 -1.47 32.04 -3.80
N GLU A 416 -0.78 33.18 -3.79
CA GLU A 416 -1.42 34.44 -3.46
C GLU A 416 -2.45 34.79 -4.54
N LYS A 417 -3.72 34.92 -4.17
CA LYS A 417 -4.82 35.15 -5.11
C LYS A 417 -4.57 36.34 -6.05
N ASP A 418 -3.92 37.39 -5.53
CA ASP A 418 -3.61 38.61 -6.28
C ASP A 418 -2.49 38.44 -7.30
N THR A 419 -1.76 37.33 -7.26
CA THR A 419 -0.68 37.03 -8.23
C THR A 419 -1.16 36.21 -9.43
N TYR A 420 -2.44 35.80 -9.48
CA TYR A 420 -2.99 34.98 -10.56
C TYR A 420 -4.22 35.61 -11.24
N PHE A 421 -4.33 35.41 -12.55
CA PHE A 421 -5.55 35.61 -13.33
C PHE A 421 -6.33 34.30 -13.42
N LEU A 422 -7.62 34.36 -13.07
CA LEU A 422 -8.52 33.21 -13.08
C LEU A 422 -9.56 33.36 -14.20
N THR A 423 -9.64 32.39 -15.11
CA THR A 423 -10.70 32.39 -16.14
C THR A 423 -11.97 31.76 -15.57
N LYS A 424 -13.09 32.50 -15.58
CA LYS A 424 -14.34 32.05 -14.93
C LYS A 424 -14.94 30.79 -15.56
N ASN A 425 -14.87 30.67 -16.89
CA ASN A 425 -15.55 29.58 -17.61
C ASN A 425 -14.66 28.34 -17.79
N LEU A 426 -13.35 28.54 -17.92
CA LEU A 426 -12.40 27.47 -18.21
C LEU A 426 -11.57 27.08 -16.99
N GLN A 427 -11.69 27.79 -15.85
CA GLN A 427 -10.96 27.51 -14.61
C GLN A 427 -9.42 27.52 -14.74
N ASN A 428 -8.90 28.28 -15.71
CA ASN A 428 -7.45 28.43 -15.88
C ASN A 428 -6.87 29.36 -14.82
N LYS A 429 -5.64 29.08 -14.41
CA LYS A 429 -4.90 29.81 -13.38
C LYS A 429 -3.58 30.28 -13.98
N LEU A 430 -3.49 31.55 -14.34
CA LEU A 430 -2.30 32.12 -14.97
C LEU A 430 -1.59 33.09 -14.03
N CYS A 431 -0.33 32.81 -13.70
CA CYS A 431 0.46 33.73 -12.89
C CYS A 431 0.69 35.06 -13.63
N LYS A 432 0.56 36.19 -12.95
CA LYS A 432 0.75 37.53 -13.51
C LYS A 432 2.19 37.79 -13.96
N SER A 433 3.16 37.07 -13.40
CA SER A 433 4.57 37.14 -13.80
C SER A 433 4.90 36.29 -15.04
N SER A 434 3.96 35.44 -15.48
CA SER A 434 4.15 34.66 -16.71
C SER A 434 4.22 35.57 -17.93
N ARG A 435 5.03 35.18 -18.92
CA ARG A 435 5.30 35.97 -20.13
C ARG A 435 4.69 35.30 -21.34
N VAL A 436 3.63 35.90 -21.87
CA VAL A 436 2.91 35.37 -23.04
C VAL A 436 2.94 36.37 -24.21
N PRO A 437 4.12 36.61 -24.84
CA PRO A 437 4.19 37.48 -26.02
C PRO A 437 3.38 36.86 -27.17
N GLY A 438 2.63 37.70 -27.88
CA GLY A 438 1.72 37.25 -28.95
C GLY A 438 0.54 36.43 -28.43
N SER A 439 -0.04 36.83 -27.29
CA SER A 439 -1.14 36.13 -26.62
C SER A 439 -2.37 35.87 -27.50
N GLN A 440 -2.59 36.68 -28.54
CA GLN A 440 -3.65 36.45 -29.54
C GLN A 440 -3.50 35.14 -30.33
N ASN A 441 -2.29 34.56 -30.33
CA ASN A 441 -1.98 33.30 -30.99
C ASN A 441 -1.86 32.13 -30.01
N VAL A 442 -2.23 32.31 -28.74
CA VAL A 442 -2.17 31.29 -27.69
C VAL A 442 -3.58 30.85 -27.32
N ALA A 443 -3.88 29.57 -27.53
CA ALA A 443 -5.14 28.95 -27.14
C ALA A 443 -4.90 28.00 -25.97
N LEU A 444 -5.61 28.24 -24.87
CA LEU A 444 -5.59 27.38 -23.68
C LEU A 444 -6.94 26.66 -23.54
N GLY A 445 -6.91 25.36 -23.27
CA GLY A 445 -8.06 24.58 -22.85
C GLY A 445 -8.57 24.98 -21.45
N GLY A 446 -9.34 24.09 -20.83
CA GLY A 446 -9.83 24.21 -19.46
C GLY A 446 -8.88 23.60 -18.43
N ASN A 447 -8.89 24.14 -17.21
CA ASN A 447 -8.06 23.72 -16.08
C ASN A 447 -6.55 23.76 -16.38
N VAL A 448 -6.09 24.76 -17.13
CA VAL A 448 -4.66 24.97 -17.36
C VAL A 448 -4.07 25.84 -16.25
N THR A 449 -3.00 25.37 -15.61
CA THR A 449 -2.24 26.12 -14.60
C THR A 449 -0.89 26.54 -15.16
N VAL A 450 -0.62 27.85 -15.15
CA VAL A 450 0.63 28.47 -15.61
C VAL A 450 1.28 29.18 -14.43
N MET A 451 2.41 28.66 -13.95
CA MET A 451 3.08 29.15 -12.75
C MET A 451 4.04 30.34 -13.02
N ASP A 452 4.71 30.79 -11.97
CA ASP A 452 5.65 31.91 -11.99
C ASP A 452 6.76 31.75 -13.04
N GLY A 453 7.05 32.82 -13.78
CA GLY A 453 8.17 32.82 -14.74
C GLY A 453 7.98 31.95 -15.99
N VAL A 454 6.83 31.27 -16.16
CA VAL A 454 6.54 30.51 -17.37
C VAL A 454 6.47 31.46 -18.58
N THR A 455 7.11 31.07 -19.68
CA THR A 455 7.10 31.83 -20.95
C THR A 455 6.46 31.03 -22.07
N ILE A 456 5.42 31.58 -22.71
CA ILE A 456 4.72 30.97 -23.84
C ILE A 456 4.85 31.89 -25.07
N ARG A 457 5.66 31.49 -26.05
CA ARG A 457 6.05 32.32 -27.21
C ARG A 457 5.04 32.28 -28.38
N GLY A 458 3.85 32.84 -28.19
CA GLY A 458 2.83 33.00 -29.25
C GLY A 458 3.19 34.02 -30.34
N ASP A 459 4.20 34.85 -30.09
CA ASP A 459 4.77 35.82 -31.05
C ASP A 459 5.52 35.16 -32.21
N LEU A 460 5.94 33.91 -32.04
CA LEU A 460 6.67 33.16 -33.07
C LEU A 460 5.73 32.39 -34.00
N SER A 461 4.72 31.71 -33.44
CA SER A 461 3.69 30.95 -34.15
C SER A 461 2.57 30.59 -33.17
N ALA A 462 1.50 29.97 -33.66
CA ALA A 462 0.39 29.54 -32.80
C ALA A 462 0.84 28.49 -31.76
N VAL A 463 0.31 28.62 -30.54
CA VAL A 463 0.51 27.68 -29.42
C VAL A 463 -0.86 27.21 -28.94
N GLU A 464 -1.13 25.91 -29.05
CA GLU A 464 -2.34 25.26 -28.54
C GLU A 464 -1.97 24.37 -27.33
N ILE A 465 -2.65 24.56 -26.19
CA ILE A 465 -2.49 23.74 -24.98
C ILE A 465 -3.86 23.17 -24.58
N GLY A 466 -3.95 21.85 -24.45
CA GLY A 466 -5.19 21.15 -24.12
C GLY A 466 -5.63 21.28 -22.66
N ASN A 467 -6.67 20.53 -22.30
CA ASN A 467 -7.27 20.55 -20.96
C ASN A 467 -6.35 19.94 -19.89
N PHE A 468 -6.48 20.37 -18.63
CA PHE A 468 -5.77 19.81 -17.46
C PHE A 468 -4.23 19.80 -17.61
N CYS A 469 -3.67 20.87 -18.18
CA CYS A 469 -2.22 21.01 -18.30
C CYS A 469 -1.62 21.81 -17.14
N PHE A 470 -0.43 21.42 -16.69
CA PHE A 470 0.24 22.02 -15.54
C PHE A 470 1.68 22.41 -15.91
N LEU A 471 1.95 23.72 -15.95
CA LEU A 471 3.27 24.28 -16.29
C LEU A 471 3.92 24.89 -15.05
N GLU A 472 4.99 24.27 -14.58
CA GLU A 472 5.74 24.68 -13.39
C GLU A 472 6.69 25.87 -13.64
N PRO A 473 7.27 26.48 -12.58
CA PRO A 473 8.06 27.69 -12.73
C PRO A 473 9.22 27.58 -13.71
N GLY A 474 9.44 28.65 -14.48
CA GLY A 474 10.55 28.74 -15.44
C GLY A 474 10.40 27.92 -16.72
N VAL A 475 9.26 27.23 -16.93
CA VAL A 475 8.99 26.51 -18.18
C VAL A 475 8.95 27.46 -19.38
N VAL A 476 9.56 27.06 -20.50
CA VAL A 476 9.52 27.81 -21.76
C VAL A 476 8.88 26.98 -22.86
N ILE A 477 7.70 27.38 -23.30
CA ILE A 477 7.02 26.81 -24.48
C ILE A 477 7.34 27.68 -25.69
N ARG A 478 8.03 27.10 -26.68
CA ARG A 478 8.54 27.83 -27.84
C ARG A 478 8.25 27.10 -29.15
N PRO A 479 7.50 27.70 -30.09
CA PRO A 479 7.37 27.20 -31.46
C PRO A 479 8.70 26.79 -32.10
N ALA A 480 8.71 25.64 -32.77
CA ALA A 480 9.91 25.07 -33.35
C ALA A 480 10.38 25.89 -34.57
N LYS A 481 11.65 26.26 -34.61
CA LYS A 481 12.29 26.94 -35.74
C LYS A 481 12.66 25.91 -36.81
N LYS A 482 12.17 26.10 -38.04
CA LYS A 482 12.51 25.23 -39.17
C LYS A 482 13.09 26.06 -40.33
N HIS A 483 14.18 25.55 -40.90
CA HIS A 483 14.84 26.15 -42.05
C HIS A 483 14.24 25.59 -43.35
N PHE A 484 13.75 26.47 -44.22
CA PHE A 484 13.28 26.17 -45.56
C PHE A 484 14.21 26.82 -46.59
N LYS A 485 14.15 26.36 -47.85
CA LYS A 485 14.98 26.91 -48.94
C LYS A 485 14.82 28.44 -49.13
N ASN A 486 13.68 29.00 -48.72
CA ASN A 486 13.34 30.42 -48.92
C ASN A 486 13.33 31.24 -47.61
N GLY A 487 13.86 30.72 -46.51
CA GLY A 487 13.94 31.44 -45.23
C GLY A 487 13.69 30.57 -44.00
N VAL A 488 13.56 31.22 -42.85
CA VAL A 488 13.22 30.58 -41.58
C VAL A 488 11.74 30.79 -41.29
N SER A 489 11.03 29.73 -40.90
CA SER A 489 9.69 29.84 -40.34
C SER A 489 9.57 29.10 -39.02
N TYR A 490 8.52 29.40 -38.26
CA TYR A 490 8.21 28.76 -36.99
C TYR A 490 6.96 27.90 -37.14
N LEU A 491 7.07 26.64 -36.74
CA LEU A 491 5.96 25.69 -36.72
C LEU A 491 5.13 25.90 -35.46
N SER A 492 3.81 25.84 -35.60
CA SER A 492 2.92 25.86 -34.44
C SER A 492 3.19 24.66 -33.54
N ILE A 493 2.95 24.84 -32.24
CA ILE A 493 3.02 23.77 -31.25
C ILE A 493 1.61 23.36 -30.86
N LYS A 494 1.35 22.05 -30.88
CA LYS A 494 0.12 21.45 -30.36
C LYS A 494 0.45 20.57 -29.18
N MET A 495 0.00 20.97 -28.00
CA MET A 495 0.10 20.21 -26.76
C MET A 495 -1.27 19.65 -26.40
N GLY A 496 -1.33 18.32 -26.21
CA GLY A 496 -2.55 17.58 -25.88
C GLY A 496 -3.09 17.90 -24.49
N GLU A 497 -3.98 17.03 -24.01
CA GLU A 497 -4.57 17.15 -22.67
C GLU A 497 -3.72 16.43 -21.63
N ARG A 498 -3.86 16.82 -20.36
CA ARG A 498 -3.23 16.15 -19.21
C ARG A 498 -1.70 16.11 -19.36
N VAL A 499 -1.11 17.24 -19.75
CA VAL A 499 0.34 17.39 -19.89
C VAL A 499 0.92 18.12 -18.67
N VAL A 500 1.94 17.52 -18.06
CA VAL A 500 2.70 18.13 -16.97
C VAL A 500 4.09 18.49 -17.47
N VAL A 501 4.49 19.76 -17.27
CA VAL A 501 5.85 20.22 -17.57
C VAL A 501 6.45 20.81 -16.31
N LYS A 502 7.52 20.19 -15.84
CA LYS A 502 8.19 20.53 -14.59
C LYS A 502 9.20 21.68 -14.76
N GLU A 503 9.68 22.19 -13.63
CA GLU A 503 10.53 23.37 -13.53
C GLU A 503 11.69 23.43 -14.54
N ASN A 504 11.95 24.65 -15.04
CA ASN A 504 13.11 24.98 -15.91
C ASN A 504 13.21 24.20 -17.23
N SER A 505 12.13 23.54 -17.66
CA SER A 505 12.12 22.77 -18.90
C SER A 505 11.76 23.62 -20.12
N VAL A 506 12.42 23.34 -21.25
CA VAL A 506 12.22 24.04 -22.53
C VAL A 506 11.57 23.09 -23.52
N VAL A 507 10.37 23.44 -24.01
CA VAL A 507 9.63 22.63 -24.97
C VAL A 507 9.61 23.30 -26.34
N ALA A 508 10.44 22.80 -27.26
CA ALA A 508 10.50 23.24 -28.66
C ALA A 508 9.98 22.19 -29.67
N ALA A 509 8.95 21.44 -29.26
CA ALA A 509 8.29 20.42 -30.07
C ALA A 509 7.29 21.02 -31.07
N VAL A 510 7.02 20.29 -32.16
CA VAL A 510 5.85 20.56 -33.02
C VAL A 510 4.58 19.99 -32.39
N GLN A 511 4.71 18.83 -31.75
CA GLN A 511 3.60 18.12 -31.15
C GLN A 511 4.03 17.52 -29.81
N VAL A 512 3.20 17.73 -28.80
CA VAL A 512 3.20 16.99 -27.54
C VAL A 512 1.84 16.33 -27.42
N GLY A 513 1.81 15.00 -27.29
CA GLY A 513 0.59 14.21 -27.13
C GLY A 513 -0.16 14.50 -25.84
N SER A 514 -1.21 13.72 -25.59
CA SER A 514 -1.94 13.75 -24.32
C SER A 514 -1.31 12.79 -23.30
N ASP A 515 -1.57 13.01 -22.01
CA ASP A 515 -1.07 12.15 -20.93
C ASP A 515 0.47 12.10 -20.89
N VAL A 516 1.12 13.24 -21.12
CA VAL A 516 2.59 13.35 -21.18
C VAL A 516 3.14 14.00 -19.92
N TYR A 517 4.17 13.39 -19.34
CA TYR A 517 4.94 13.97 -18.25
C TYR A 517 6.34 14.38 -18.73
N ILE A 518 6.70 15.65 -18.53
CA ILE A 518 8.01 16.21 -18.85
C ILE A 518 8.69 16.65 -17.54
N GLY A 519 9.77 15.95 -17.18
CA GLY A 519 10.58 16.18 -15.98
C GLY A 519 11.27 17.53 -15.91
N LYS A 520 11.99 17.77 -14.81
CA LYS A 520 12.72 19.01 -14.52
C LYS A 520 13.95 19.15 -15.41
N ASN A 521 14.31 20.38 -15.76
CA ASN A 521 15.50 20.71 -16.57
C ASN A 521 15.55 19.97 -17.93
N VAL A 522 14.40 19.57 -18.46
CA VAL A 522 14.31 18.85 -19.73
C VAL A 522 14.40 19.84 -20.88
N ILE A 523 15.19 19.49 -21.89
CA ILE A 523 15.27 20.24 -23.14
C ILE A 523 14.69 19.38 -24.25
N VAL A 524 13.50 19.75 -24.74
CA VAL A 524 12.91 19.14 -25.94
C VAL A 524 13.42 19.87 -27.17
N GLY A 525 14.26 19.21 -27.95
CA GLY A 525 14.89 19.74 -29.14
C GLY A 525 13.90 20.19 -30.22
N GLN A 526 14.37 21.09 -31.08
CA GLN A 526 13.59 21.69 -32.16
C GLN A 526 12.92 20.62 -33.03
N SER A 527 11.65 20.84 -33.39
CA SER A 527 10.88 19.99 -34.29
C SER A 527 10.60 18.57 -33.79
N SER A 528 10.81 18.30 -32.49
CA SER A 528 10.51 16.99 -31.91
C SER A 528 9.00 16.73 -31.86
N VAL A 529 8.63 15.45 -31.86
CA VAL A 529 7.26 14.96 -31.73
C VAL A 529 7.21 13.99 -30.56
N ILE A 530 6.48 14.36 -29.50
CA ILE A 530 6.22 13.50 -28.36
C ILE A 530 4.81 12.96 -28.50
N LYS A 531 4.64 11.64 -28.56
CA LYS A 531 3.31 11.00 -28.65
C LYS A 531 2.65 10.84 -27.27
N ASP A 532 1.46 10.26 -27.25
CA ASP A 532 0.65 10.15 -26.03
C ASP A 532 1.29 9.23 -24.98
N CYS A 533 0.93 9.41 -23.70
CA CYS A 533 1.37 8.54 -22.59
C CYS A 533 2.89 8.46 -22.41
N CYS A 534 3.65 9.49 -22.78
CA CYS A 534 5.11 9.49 -22.69
C CYS A 534 5.59 10.08 -21.36
N TYR A 535 6.70 9.56 -20.83
CA TYR A 535 7.37 10.07 -19.64
C TYR A 535 8.81 10.44 -19.98
N ILE A 536 9.15 11.73 -19.92
CA ILE A 536 10.50 12.23 -20.12
C ILE A 536 11.10 12.52 -18.74
N MET A 537 12.15 11.80 -18.36
CA MET A 537 12.78 11.94 -17.05
C MET A 537 13.53 13.27 -16.92
N ASP A 538 13.79 13.68 -15.69
CA ASP A 538 14.57 14.87 -15.36
C ASP A 538 15.94 14.89 -16.08
N ASP A 539 16.45 16.10 -16.31
CA ASP A 539 17.75 16.40 -16.92
C ASP A 539 17.97 15.82 -18.33
N SER A 540 16.89 15.42 -18.99
CA SER A 540 16.94 14.79 -20.31
C SER A 540 16.97 15.80 -21.45
N VAL A 541 17.76 15.53 -22.49
CA VAL A 541 17.88 16.37 -23.68
C VAL A 541 17.48 15.58 -24.92
N LEU A 542 16.27 15.82 -25.41
CA LEU A 542 15.82 15.26 -26.68
C LEU A 542 16.51 16.04 -27.81
N SER A 543 17.23 15.31 -28.66
CA SER A 543 17.85 15.88 -29.85
C SER A 543 16.79 16.50 -30.79
N PRO A 544 17.14 17.48 -31.63
CA PRO A 544 16.24 17.96 -32.67
C PRO A 544 15.68 16.84 -33.54
N ASP A 545 14.45 17.02 -34.04
CA ASP A 545 13.72 16.07 -34.89
C ASP A 545 13.46 14.69 -34.25
N THR A 546 13.56 14.58 -32.92
CA THR A 546 13.29 13.32 -32.20
C THR A 546 11.80 12.99 -32.21
N VAL A 547 11.45 11.74 -32.53
CA VAL A 547 10.09 11.20 -32.38
C VAL A 547 10.07 10.23 -31.20
N VAL A 548 9.33 10.58 -30.16
CA VAL A 548 9.07 9.69 -29.01
C VAL A 548 7.78 8.93 -29.25
N ALA A 549 7.87 7.60 -29.34
CA ALA A 549 6.71 6.73 -29.57
C ALA A 549 5.78 6.73 -28.36
N PRO A 550 4.47 6.43 -28.52
CA PRO A 550 3.53 6.40 -27.41
C PRO A 550 3.99 5.44 -26.31
N PHE A 551 3.62 5.72 -25.06
CA PHE A 551 4.02 4.92 -23.89
C PHE A 551 5.54 4.83 -23.66
N SER A 552 6.37 5.70 -24.22
CA SER A 552 7.82 5.60 -24.00
C SER A 552 8.26 6.31 -22.72
N ILE A 553 9.18 5.69 -21.99
CA ILE A 553 10.00 6.36 -20.95
C ILE A 553 11.33 6.76 -21.58
N VAL A 554 11.67 8.04 -21.53
CA VAL A 554 12.84 8.63 -22.20
C VAL A 554 13.75 9.30 -21.18
N SER A 555 15.06 9.04 -21.26
CA SER A 555 16.05 9.65 -20.37
C SER A 555 17.43 9.87 -20.99
N GLY A 556 18.17 10.84 -20.46
CA GLY A 556 19.59 11.04 -20.70
C GLY A 556 19.91 12.26 -21.58
N ASN A 557 21.20 12.48 -21.82
CA ASN A 557 21.70 13.56 -22.68
C ASN A 557 22.83 13.01 -23.59
N PRO A 558 22.55 12.68 -24.86
CA PRO A 558 21.26 12.79 -25.54
C PRO A 558 20.26 11.73 -25.05
N ALA A 559 18.99 12.10 -25.01
CA ALA A 559 17.93 11.26 -24.46
C ALA A 559 17.64 10.04 -25.35
N LYS A 560 17.42 8.89 -24.71
CA LYS A 560 17.07 7.62 -25.36
C LYS A 560 15.85 7.01 -24.68
N VAL A 561 15.11 6.18 -25.41
CA VAL A 561 14.04 5.35 -24.82
C VAL A 561 14.69 4.31 -23.92
N ILE A 562 14.28 4.28 -22.66
CA ILE A 562 14.81 3.38 -21.63
C ILE A 562 13.76 2.40 -21.09
N GLY A 563 12.49 2.62 -21.40
CA GLY A 563 11.38 1.80 -20.90
C GLY A 563 10.06 2.14 -21.56
N GLN A 564 9.00 1.49 -21.09
CA GLN A 564 7.63 1.75 -21.50
C GLN A 564 6.74 1.98 -20.29
N MET A 565 5.88 2.99 -20.41
CA MET A 565 4.81 3.30 -19.48
C MET A 565 3.71 2.23 -19.53
N PRO A 566 3.05 1.94 -18.40
CA PRO A 566 2.01 0.92 -18.35
C PRO A 566 0.75 1.32 -19.14
N VAL A 567 -0.08 0.35 -19.52
CA VAL A 567 -1.27 0.59 -20.37
C VAL A 567 -2.30 1.50 -19.67
N ASN A 568 -2.32 1.52 -18.33
CA ASN A 568 -3.21 2.38 -17.53
C ASN A 568 -2.69 3.83 -17.34
N THR A 569 -1.62 4.23 -18.04
CA THR A 569 -1.00 5.57 -17.90
C THR A 569 -1.98 6.73 -18.06
N SER A 570 -2.95 6.63 -18.96
CA SER A 570 -3.96 7.69 -19.13
C SER A 570 -4.82 7.90 -17.86
N SER A 571 -5.12 6.82 -17.12
CA SER A 571 -5.81 6.93 -15.82
C SER A 571 -4.91 7.61 -14.79
N LEU A 572 -3.65 7.18 -14.69
CA LEU A 572 -2.67 7.75 -13.75
C LEU A 572 -2.45 9.25 -14.00
N MET A 573 -2.34 9.66 -15.27
CA MET A 573 -2.18 11.06 -15.66
C MET A 573 -3.45 11.87 -15.44
N THR A 574 -4.63 11.26 -15.59
CA THR A 574 -5.90 11.90 -15.25
C THR A 574 -5.97 12.26 -13.77
N ASP A 575 -5.61 11.31 -12.91
CA ASP A 575 -5.65 11.52 -11.45
C ASP A 575 -4.59 12.55 -11.04
N LEU A 576 -3.35 12.39 -11.52
CA LEU A 576 -2.24 13.32 -11.27
C LEU A 576 -2.56 14.76 -11.68
N THR A 577 -3.08 14.98 -12.88
CA THR A 577 -3.31 16.32 -13.42
C THR A 577 -4.52 17.00 -12.81
N LYS A 578 -5.57 16.25 -12.50
CA LYS A 578 -6.70 16.75 -11.70
C LYS A 578 -6.22 17.16 -10.31
N ASP A 579 -5.41 16.33 -9.67
CA ASP A 579 -4.86 16.65 -8.35
C ASP A 579 -4.00 17.90 -8.38
N LEU A 580 -3.03 17.98 -9.29
CA LEU A 580 -2.19 19.17 -9.45
C LEU A 580 -3.02 20.43 -9.70
N CYS A 581 -4.00 20.37 -10.61
CA CYS A 581 -4.82 21.52 -10.96
C CYS A 581 -5.77 21.91 -9.83
N TYR A 582 -6.46 20.97 -9.18
CA TYR A 582 -7.44 21.25 -8.15
C TYR A 582 -6.81 21.59 -6.80
N LYS A 583 -5.66 21.00 -6.45
CA LYS A 583 -4.90 21.30 -5.22
C LYS A 583 -4.00 22.52 -5.34
N PHE A 584 -3.93 23.15 -6.52
CA PHE A 584 -3.38 24.49 -6.67
C PHE A 584 -4.43 25.54 -6.30
N VAL A 585 -4.44 25.99 -5.04
CA VAL A 585 -5.54 26.79 -4.45
C VAL A 585 -5.05 28.13 -3.89
N PRO A 586 -5.89 29.17 -3.83
CA PRO A 586 -5.48 30.46 -3.29
C PRO A 586 -5.18 30.37 -1.77
N SER A 587 -4.15 31.08 -1.32
CA SER A 587 -3.82 31.25 0.10
C SER A 587 -4.95 31.98 0.83
N THR A 588 -5.42 31.44 1.98
CA THR A 588 -6.34 32.15 2.88
C THR A 588 -5.57 33.19 3.73
N PRO A 589 -6.18 34.35 4.07
CA PRO A 589 -5.54 35.34 4.93
C PRO A 589 -5.23 34.72 6.31
N GLY A 590 -3.96 34.68 6.70
CA GLY A 590 -3.51 34.19 8.03
C GLY A 590 -2.54 33.01 8.04
N HIS A 591 -2.13 32.48 6.88
CA HIS A 591 -1.15 31.40 6.76
C HIS A 591 0.05 31.79 5.88
N LEU A 592 0.73 32.88 6.21
CA LEU A 592 2.08 33.19 5.72
C LEU A 592 3.10 32.91 6.84
#